data_AF-A0A7S1RA75-F1
#
_entry.id   AF-A0A7S1RA75-F1
#
_cell.length_a   1.000
_cell.length_b   1.000
_cell.length_c   1.000
_cell.angle_alpha   90.00
_cell.angle_beta   90.00
_cell.angle_gamma   90.00
#
_symmetry.space_group_name_H-M   'P 1'
#
loop_
_entity.id
_entity.type
_entity.pdbx_description
1 polymer ?
#
loop_
_entity_poly.entity_id
_entity_poly.type
_entity_poly.pdbx_seq_one_letter_code
_entity_poly.pdbx_strand_id
1 'polypeptide(L)'
;AAGGSVAEGPDLEEAQDLVRQGMEAFRRAEVEESLRLFDSALARGYPAPRLWQRGLSLYYAARYEEGAAQFRGDVVANAHDSEEAIWAMMCEARQLGFEEARRRMLRTGKDPRPTLRATDDLFRLGATSAAVALERMVEADDPAN
;
A
#
# COMPACT_ATOMS: atom_id res chain seq x y z
N ALA A 1 38.12 -32.45 3.79
CA ALA A 1 37.63 -31.16 4.34
C ALA A 1 36.43 -30.73 3.51
N ALA A 2 35.21 -30.99 3.98
CA ALA A 2 34.00 -30.52 3.34
C ALA A 2 33.63 -29.19 4.01
N GLY A 3 33.98 -28.08 3.35
CA GLY A 3 33.52 -26.76 3.75
C GLY A 3 32.04 -26.66 3.43
N GLY A 4 31.19 -26.84 4.45
CA GLY A 4 29.76 -26.58 4.33
C GLY A 4 29.55 -25.11 4.01
N SER A 5 28.91 -24.85 2.87
CA SER A 5 28.35 -23.55 2.53
C SER A 5 27.43 -23.13 3.66
N VAL A 6 27.84 -22.15 4.45
CA VAL A 6 26.95 -21.46 5.37
C VAL A 6 25.96 -20.74 4.48
N ALA A 7 24.68 -21.08 4.57
CA ALA A 7 23.65 -20.26 3.95
C ALA A 7 23.76 -18.88 4.61
N GLU A 8 24.30 -17.91 3.88
CA GLU A 8 24.34 -16.51 4.33
C GLU A 8 22.89 -16.10 4.62
N GLY A 9 22.66 -15.61 5.84
CA GLY A 9 21.35 -15.12 6.26
C GLY A 9 20.92 -13.93 5.39
N PRO A 10 19.67 -13.44 5.56
CA PRO A 10 19.19 -12.30 4.78
C PRO A 10 20.14 -11.10 4.93
N ASP A 11 20.65 -10.60 3.80
CA ASP A 11 21.43 -9.36 3.75
C ASP A 11 20.46 -8.17 3.78
N LEU A 12 20.09 -7.78 5.00
CA LEU A 12 19.13 -6.71 5.24
C LEU A 12 19.68 -5.33 4.87
N GLU A 13 21.01 -5.14 4.83
CA GLU A 13 21.61 -3.86 4.47
C GLU A 13 21.51 -3.63 2.96
N GLU A 14 21.90 -4.62 2.16
CA GLU A 14 21.71 -4.58 0.70
C GLU A 14 20.23 -4.47 0.34
N ALA A 15 19.35 -5.21 1.05
CA ALA A 15 17.92 -5.12 0.84
C ALA A 15 17.36 -3.71 1.09
N GLN A 16 17.81 -3.03 2.15
CA GLN A 16 17.42 -1.65 2.45
C GLN A 16 17.91 -0.67 1.37
N ASP A 17 19.13 -0.85 0.88
CA ASP A 17 19.67 0.00 -0.18
C ASP A 17 18.88 -0.15 -1.48
N LEU A 18 18.49 -1.37 -1.84
CA LEU A 18 17.61 -1.65 -2.98
C LEU A 18 16.25 -0.97 -2.84
N VAL A 19 15.67 -0.93 -1.63
CA VAL A 19 14.42 -0.18 -1.37
C VAL A 19 14.62 1.31 -1.59
N ARG A 20 15.72 1.90 -1.09
CA ARG A 20 16.04 3.32 -1.30
C ARG A 20 16.19 3.65 -2.79
N GLN A 21 16.93 2.82 -3.53
CA GLN A 21 17.09 2.97 -4.98
C GLN A 21 15.75 2.83 -5.71
N GLY A 22 14.92 1.85 -5.32
CA GLY A 22 13.59 1.65 -5.90
C GLY A 22 12.70 2.89 -5.74
N MET A 23 12.78 3.54 -4.57
CA MET A 23 12.10 4.82 -4.33
C MET A 23 12.64 5.97 -5.18
N GLU A 24 13.94 6.04 -5.41
CA GLU A 24 14.55 7.05 -6.30
C GLU A 24 14.10 6.86 -7.76
N ALA A 25 14.10 5.62 -8.26
CA ALA A 25 13.59 5.28 -9.58
C ALA A 25 12.11 5.66 -9.72
N PHE A 26 11.27 5.33 -8.72
CA PHE A 26 9.86 5.71 -8.72
C PHE A 26 9.66 7.23 -8.84
N ARG A 27 10.43 8.03 -8.09
CA ARG A 27 10.36 9.51 -8.13
C ARG A 27 10.78 10.08 -9.49
N ARG A 28 11.62 9.38 -10.24
CA ARG A 28 11.99 9.73 -11.63
C ARG A 28 10.99 9.22 -12.68
N ALA A 29 9.86 8.65 -12.26
CA ALA A 29 8.88 7.98 -13.10
C ALA A 29 9.43 6.75 -13.86
N GLU A 30 10.53 6.17 -13.37
CA GLU A 30 11.12 4.93 -13.90
C GLU A 30 10.46 3.71 -13.23
N VAL A 31 9.16 3.52 -13.50
CA VAL A 31 8.31 2.56 -12.76
C VAL A 31 8.83 1.12 -12.83
N GLU A 32 9.32 0.68 -13.99
CA GLU A 32 9.73 -0.72 -14.16
C GLU A 32 11.07 -1.02 -13.49
N GLU A 33 11.95 -0.01 -13.45
CA GLU A 33 13.20 -0.11 -12.69
C GLU A 33 12.91 -0.10 -11.19
N SER A 34 11.96 0.73 -10.75
CA SER A 34 11.49 0.73 -9.37
C SER A 34 10.99 -0.65 -8.93
N LEU A 35 10.15 -1.30 -9.75
CA LEU A 35 9.69 -2.66 -9.50
C LEU A 35 10.83 -3.68 -9.43
N ARG A 36 11.76 -3.63 -10.38
CA ARG A 36 12.92 -4.53 -10.40
C ARG A 36 13.75 -4.43 -9.12
N LEU A 37 13.96 -3.20 -8.63
CA LEU A 37 14.70 -2.93 -7.40
C LEU A 37 13.94 -3.43 -6.16
N PHE A 38 12.63 -3.21 -6.09
CA PHE A 38 11.79 -3.73 -5.01
C PHE A 38 11.72 -5.26 -5.00
N ASP A 39 11.57 -5.90 -6.17
CA ASP A 39 11.60 -7.36 -6.29
C ASP A 39 12.96 -7.94 -5.85
N SER A 40 14.05 -7.23 -6.17
CA SER A 40 15.40 -7.59 -5.70
C SER A 40 15.53 -7.47 -4.18
N ALA A 41 14.96 -6.41 -3.57
CA ALA A 41 14.95 -6.25 -2.12
C ALA A 41 14.18 -7.39 -1.41
N LEU A 42 13.04 -7.80 -1.96
CA LEU A 42 12.28 -8.96 -1.45
C LEU A 42 13.11 -10.25 -1.52
N ALA A 43 13.80 -10.48 -2.63
CA ALA A 43 14.67 -11.65 -2.81
C ALA A 43 15.84 -11.68 -1.81
N ARG A 44 16.25 -10.54 -1.27
CA ARG A 44 17.28 -10.43 -0.21
C ARG A 44 16.72 -10.45 1.21
N GLY A 45 15.42 -10.68 1.36
CA GLY A 45 14.77 -10.86 2.66
C GLY A 45 14.18 -9.59 3.26
N TYR A 46 14.00 -8.52 2.46
CA TYR A 46 13.18 -7.40 2.92
C TYR A 46 11.75 -7.90 3.22
N PRO A 47 11.16 -7.54 4.38
CA PRO A 47 9.84 -8.04 4.75
C PRO A 47 8.78 -7.45 3.81
N ALA A 48 8.10 -8.32 3.05
CA ALA A 48 7.07 -7.91 2.09
C ALA A 48 5.99 -7.00 2.70
N PRO A 49 5.47 -7.23 3.93
CA PRO A 49 4.48 -6.36 4.55
C PRO A 49 4.95 -4.94 4.86
N ARG A 50 6.24 -4.64 4.73
CA ARG A 50 6.79 -3.28 4.92
C ARG A 50 7.17 -2.62 3.60
N LEU A 51 6.91 -3.27 2.46
CA LEU A 51 7.31 -2.80 1.12
C LEU A 51 6.10 -2.31 0.31
N TRP A 52 5.19 -1.58 0.96
CA TRP A 52 3.99 -1.02 0.34
C TRP A 52 4.29 -0.14 -0.89
N GLN A 53 5.50 0.44 -1.00
CA GLN A 53 5.92 1.26 -2.14
C GLN A 53 6.03 0.44 -3.44
N ARG A 54 6.28 -0.87 -3.32
CA ARG A 54 6.17 -1.80 -4.44
C ARG A 54 4.75 -1.86 -4.97
N GLY A 55 3.74 -1.84 -4.09
CA GLY A 55 2.33 -1.80 -4.45
C GLY A 55 1.98 -0.58 -5.31
N LEU A 56 2.53 0.60 -4.98
CA LEU A 56 2.36 1.81 -5.80
C LEU A 56 2.95 1.63 -7.20
N SER A 57 4.16 1.07 -7.28
CA SER A 57 4.82 0.85 -8.57
C SER A 57 4.05 -0.16 -9.43
N LEU A 58 3.48 -1.21 -8.82
CA LEU A 58 2.62 -2.18 -9.50
C LEU A 58 1.36 -1.51 -10.07
N TYR A 59 0.76 -0.58 -9.33
CA TYR A 59 -0.41 0.18 -9.81
C TYR A 59 -0.06 0.99 -11.07
N TYR A 60 1.06 1.73 -11.04
CA TYR A 60 1.48 2.54 -12.18
C TYR A 60 1.99 1.72 -13.37
N ALA A 61 2.47 0.49 -13.14
CA ALA A 61 2.79 -0.49 -14.18
C ALA A 61 1.56 -1.23 -14.72
N ALA A 62 0.34 -0.87 -14.28
CA ALA A 62 -0.92 -1.56 -14.59
C ALA A 62 -0.95 -3.05 -14.19
N ARG A 63 -0.11 -3.47 -13.24
CA ARG A 63 -0.08 -4.83 -12.66
C ARG A 63 -1.03 -4.91 -11.46
N TYR A 64 -2.31 -4.63 -11.71
CA TYR A 64 -3.31 -4.38 -10.67
C TYR A 64 -3.60 -5.59 -9.77
N GLU A 65 -3.60 -6.81 -10.30
CA GLU A 65 -3.83 -8.01 -9.50
C GLU A 65 -2.73 -8.19 -8.43
N GLU A 66 -1.48 -8.05 -8.86
CA GLU A 66 -0.32 -8.13 -7.97
C GLU A 66 -0.28 -6.98 -6.97
N GLY A 67 -0.64 -5.76 -7.41
CA GLY A 67 -0.76 -4.60 -6.55
C GLY A 67 -1.82 -4.80 -5.46
N ALA A 68 -3.01 -5.29 -5.82
CA ALA A 68 -4.05 -5.60 -4.85
C ALA A 68 -3.60 -6.68 -3.85
N ALA A 69 -2.89 -7.71 -4.31
CA ALA A 69 -2.36 -8.76 -3.44
C ALA A 69 -1.31 -8.22 -2.46
N GLN A 70 -0.40 -7.35 -2.92
CA GLN A 70 0.59 -6.67 -2.08
C GLN A 70 -0.10 -5.90 -0.94
N PHE A 71 -0.98 -4.96 -1.27
CA PHE A 71 -1.65 -4.12 -0.26
C PHE A 71 -2.53 -4.92 0.70
N ARG A 72 -3.19 -5.99 0.25
CA ARG A 72 -3.93 -6.88 1.15
C ARG A 72 -3.02 -7.55 2.18
N GLY A 73 -1.83 -7.99 1.75
CA GLY A 73 -0.83 -8.57 2.64
C GLY A 73 -0.35 -7.56 3.68
N ASP A 74 -0.15 -6.32 3.26
CA ASP A 74 0.29 -5.22 4.12
C ASP A 74 -0.79 -4.89 5.20
N VAL A 75 -2.07 -4.77 4.80
CA VAL A 75 -3.19 -4.51 5.75
C VAL A 75 -3.34 -5.63 6.79
N VAL A 76 -3.07 -6.89 6.43
CA VAL A 76 -3.10 -8.00 7.40
C VAL A 76 -2.02 -7.81 8.49
N ALA A 77 -0.87 -7.25 8.14
CA ALA A 77 0.20 -6.96 9.08
C ALA A 77 -0.02 -5.65 9.86
N ASN A 78 -0.66 -4.65 9.24
CA ASN A 78 -1.01 -3.37 9.85
C ASN A 78 -2.48 -3.01 9.60
N ALA A 79 -3.36 -3.61 10.39
CA ALA A 79 -4.81 -3.46 10.22
C ALA A 79 -5.34 -2.02 10.43
N HIS A 80 -4.51 -1.08 10.87
CA HIS A 80 -4.89 0.32 11.10
C HIS A 80 -4.59 1.25 9.94
N ASP A 81 -3.97 0.78 8.86
CA ASP A 81 -3.66 1.62 7.70
C ASP A 81 -4.81 1.61 6.68
N SER A 82 -5.68 2.62 6.76
CA SER A 82 -6.77 2.79 5.80
C SER A 82 -6.27 3.09 4.38
N GLU A 83 -5.05 3.63 4.24
CA GLU A 83 -4.50 3.99 2.93
C GLU A 83 -4.21 2.75 2.08
N GLU A 84 -3.65 1.70 2.68
CA GLU A 84 -3.38 0.43 1.97
C GLU A 84 -4.68 -0.26 1.52
N ALA A 85 -5.74 -0.19 2.33
CA ALA A 85 -7.06 -0.71 1.95
C ALA A 85 -7.67 0.07 0.77
N ILE A 86 -7.49 1.39 0.74
CA ILE A 86 -7.90 2.24 -0.40
C ILE A 86 -7.09 1.87 -1.65
N TRP A 87 -5.77 1.70 -1.55
CA TRP A 87 -4.93 1.31 -2.68
C TRP A 87 -5.28 -0.09 -3.23
N ALA A 88 -5.57 -1.06 -2.37
CA ALA A 88 -6.09 -2.36 -2.79
C ALA A 88 -7.40 -2.23 -3.58
N MET A 89 -8.35 -1.43 -3.08
CA MET A 89 -9.61 -1.14 -3.77
C MET A 89 -9.37 -0.45 -5.12
N MET A 90 -8.42 0.50 -5.20
CA MET A 90 -8.09 1.19 -6.44
C MET A 90 -7.55 0.24 -7.50
N CYS A 91 -6.69 -0.71 -7.13
CA CYS A 91 -6.24 -1.79 -8.03
C CYS A 91 -7.43 -2.61 -8.55
N GLU A 92 -8.30 -3.08 -7.66
CA GLU A 92 -9.47 -3.88 -8.02
C GLU A 92 -10.46 -3.13 -8.89
N ALA A 93 -10.67 -1.83 -8.65
CA ALA A 93 -11.58 -1.02 -9.44
C ALA A 93 -11.15 -0.95 -10.91
N ARG A 94 -9.85 -1.07 -11.21
CA ARG A 94 -9.31 -1.14 -12.57
C ARG A 94 -9.64 -2.46 -13.27
N GLN A 95 -9.91 -3.52 -12.52
CA GLN A 95 -10.21 -4.86 -13.06
C GLN A 95 -11.71 -5.20 -13.02
N LEU A 96 -12.39 -4.83 -11.94
CA LEU A 96 -13.75 -5.26 -11.62
C LEU A 96 -14.77 -4.12 -11.73
N GLY A 97 -14.31 -2.87 -11.86
CA GLY A 97 -15.13 -1.68 -11.75
C GLY A 97 -15.33 -1.22 -10.30
N PHE A 98 -15.67 0.06 -10.14
CA PHE A 98 -15.73 0.74 -8.84
C PHE A 98 -16.70 0.07 -7.85
N GLU A 99 -17.92 -0.25 -8.30
CA GLU A 99 -18.97 -0.80 -7.43
C GLU A 99 -18.58 -2.16 -6.83
N GLU A 100 -17.97 -3.02 -7.64
CA GLU A 100 -17.54 -4.33 -7.16
C GLU A 100 -16.32 -4.23 -6.24
N ALA A 101 -15.34 -3.39 -6.59
CA ALA A 101 -14.19 -3.11 -5.74
C ALA A 101 -14.62 -2.54 -4.38
N ARG A 102 -15.60 -1.64 -4.36
CA ARG A 102 -16.16 -1.07 -3.13
C ARG A 102 -16.77 -2.15 -2.23
N ARG A 103 -17.51 -3.11 -2.80
CA ARG A 103 -18.08 -4.24 -2.05
C ARG A 103 -17.00 -5.13 -1.43
N ARG A 104 -15.83 -5.21 -2.04
CA ARG A 104 -14.68 -6.04 -1.62
C ARG A 104 -13.67 -5.30 -0.75
N MET A 105 -13.85 -3.98 -0.55
CA MET A 105 -12.92 -3.14 0.19
C MET A 105 -12.68 -3.71 1.59
N LEU A 106 -11.41 -3.81 1.96
CA LEU A 106 -11.00 -4.33 3.27
C LEU A 106 -11.50 -3.42 4.38
N ARG A 107 -11.98 -4.02 5.47
CA ARG A 107 -12.30 -3.29 6.69
C ARG A 107 -11.03 -3.11 7.51
N THR A 108 -10.59 -1.88 7.63
CA THR A 108 -9.49 -1.51 8.52
C THR A 108 -10.00 -1.21 9.93
N GLY A 109 -9.13 -1.35 10.92
CA GLY A 109 -9.36 -0.84 12.27
C GLY A 109 -9.37 0.69 12.27
N LYS A 110 -9.48 1.30 13.46
CA LYS A 110 -9.46 2.77 13.56
C LYS A 110 -8.10 3.32 13.16
N ASP A 111 -7.98 3.90 11.97
CA ASP A 111 -6.80 4.65 11.54
C ASP A 111 -6.62 5.87 12.46
N PRO A 112 -5.40 6.14 12.99
CA PRO A 112 -5.18 7.28 13.86
C PRO A 112 -5.37 8.63 13.15
N ARG A 113 -5.22 8.68 11.82
CA ARG A 113 -5.28 9.90 11.00
C ARG A 113 -6.74 10.26 10.67
N PRO A 114 -7.31 11.37 11.21
CA PRO A 114 -8.71 11.72 10.99
C PRO A 114 -9.12 11.85 9.53
N THR A 115 -8.25 12.45 8.72
CA THR A 115 -8.43 12.63 7.28
C THR A 115 -8.57 11.31 6.54
N LEU A 116 -7.77 10.30 6.88
CA LEU A 116 -7.83 9.00 6.22
C LEU A 116 -8.98 8.14 6.69
N ARG A 117 -9.42 8.26 7.96
CA ARG A 117 -10.68 7.64 8.40
C ARG A 117 -11.87 8.12 7.57
N ALA A 118 -11.97 9.44 7.42
CA ALA A 118 -13.04 10.03 6.62
C ALA A 118 -12.91 9.62 5.16
N THR A 119 -11.69 9.61 4.61
CA THR A 119 -11.41 9.14 3.24
C THR A 119 -11.89 7.70 3.02
N ASP A 120 -11.56 6.78 3.93
CA ASP A 120 -12.06 5.39 3.95
C ASP A 120 -13.59 5.33 3.99
N ASP A 121 -14.22 6.13 4.86
CA ASP A 121 -15.68 6.29 4.90
C ASP A 121 -16.25 6.74 3.54
N LEU A 122 -15.61 7.69 2.83
CA LEU A 122 -16.07 8.13 1.50
C LEU A 122 -16.08 6.97 0.52
N PHE A 123 -14.97 6.23 0.42
CA PHE A 123 -14.80 5.14 -0.53
C PHE A 123 -15.75 3.98 -0.22
N ARG A 124 -15.89 3.64 1.06
CA ARG A 124 -16.75 2.56 1.53
C ARG A 124 -18.24 2.88 1.41
N LEU A 125 -18.65 4.09 1.79
CA LEU A 125 -20.06 4.48 1.87
C LEU A 125 -20.58 5.16 0.60
N GLY A 126 -19.72 5.64 -0.31
CA GLY A 126 -20.10 6.28 -1.58
C GLY A 126 -20.34 7.80 -1.52
N ALA A 127 -20.60 8.41 -2.68
CA ALA A 127 -20.51 9.86 -2.92
C ALA A 127 -21.38 10.76 -2.01
N THR A 128 -22.59 10.37 -1.63
CA THR A 128 -23.43 11.17 -0.71
C THR A 128 -22.85 11.19 0.70
N SER A 129 -22.26 10.08 1.10
CA SER A 129 -21.52 9.90 2.35
C SER A 129 -20.21 10.69 2.35
N ALA A 130 -19.66 10.93 1.15
CA ALA A 130 -18.39 11.61 0.98
C ALA A 130 -18.46 13.10 1.37
N ALA A 131 -19.54 13.78 0.96
CA ALA A 131 -19.79 15.15 1.39
C ALA A 131 -19.95 15.25 2.92
N VAL A 132 -20.72 14.33 3.51
CA VAL A 132 -20.98 14.30 4.97
C VAL A 132 -19.73 14.01 5.79
N ALA A 133 -18.84 13.12 5.34
CA ALA A 133 -17.60 12.83 6.05
C ALA A 133 -16.58 13.97 5.93
N LEU A 134 -16.52 14.67 4.79
CA LEU A 134 -15.75 15.92 4.65
C LEU A 134 -16.27 17.01 5.58
N GLU A 135 -17.59 17.22 5.65
CA GLU A 135 -18.22 18.16 6.58
C GLU A 135 -17.86 17.85 8.04
N ARG A 136 -17.93 16.57 8.44
CA ARG A 136 -17.54 16.14 9.80
C ARG A 136 -16.06 16.34 10.12
N MET A 137 -15.16 16.24 9.14
CA MET A 137 -13.75 16.56 9.35
C MET A 137 -13.56 18.05 9.62
N VAL A 138 -14.23 18.90 8.84
CA VAL A 138 -14.20 20.35 9.03
C VAL A 138 -14.72 20.73 10.42
N GLU A 139 -15.77 20.07 10.90
CA GLU A 139 -16.30 20.28 12.26
C GLU A 139 -15.37 19.77 13.38
N ALA A 140 -14.63 18.68 13.13
CA ALA A 140 -13.73 18.08 14.13
C ALA A 140 -12.39 18.82 14.25
N ASP A 141 -11.98 19.55 13.20
CA ASP A 141 -10.78 20.41 13.19
C ASP A 141 -11.10 21.88 13.56
N ASP A 142 -12.33 22.18 13.97
CA ASP A 142 -12.70 23.51 14.48
C ASP A 142 -12.03 23.75 15.84
N PRO A 143 -11.12 24.74 15.96
CA PRO A 143 -10.45 25.05 17.22
C PRO A 143 -11.39 25.58 18.32
N ALA A 144 -12.68 25.78 18.03
CA ALA A 144 -13.70 26.14 19.00
C ALA A 144 -14.36 24.94 19.72
N ASN A 145 -14.01 23.70 19.37
CA ASN A 145 -14.61 22.46 19.91
C ASN A 145 -13.63 21.65 20.80
#